data_AF-A0A6N9TQV0-F1
#
_entry.id   AF-A0A6N9TQV0-F1
#
_cell.length_a   1.000
_cell.length_b   1.000
_cell.length_c   1.000
_cell.angle_alpha   90.00
_cell.angle_beta   90.00
_cell.angle_gamma   90.00
#
_symmetry.space_group_name_H-M   'P 1'
#
loop_
_entity.id
_entity.type
_entity.pdbx_description
1 polymer ?
#
loop_
_entity_poly.entity_id
_entity_poly.type
_entity_poly.pdbx_seq_one_letter_code
_entity_poly.pdbx_strand_id
1 'polypeptide(L)'
;MLIDAGLLLLGLALLVGGGEVTVRGASALAREAGVPPVVVGLTVVAFGTSAPELAVNVAAAVTGRGGVCFGNIVGSNLANIGLILGTSALLRPIRIRGVIITREIPMMLLATAAALVLGFDGALRGLPEAYDRADGLVLVLLFGVFLYYTAADVLRNRPDDA
;
A
#
# COMPACT_ATOMS: atom_id res chain seq x y z
N MET A 1 0.93 -23.76 -22.11
CA MET A 1 2.12 -22.91 -21.91
C MET A 1 2.02 -21.56 -22.62
N LEU A 2 2.02 -21.50 -23.97
CA LEU A 2 1.89 -20.21 -24.70
C LEU A 2 0.55 -19.51 -24.45
N ILE A 3 -0.55 -20.25 -24.41
CA ILE A 3 -1.88 -19.71 -24.11
C ILE A 3 -1.92 -19.17 -22.67
N ASP A 4 -1.40 -19.93 -21.71
CA ASP A 4 -1.37 -19.51 -20.29
C ASP A 4 -0.52 -18.25 -20.08
N ALA A 5 0.63 -18.17 -20.74
CA ALA A 5 1.48 -16.98 -20.72
C ALA A 5 0.77 -15.77 -21.35
N GLY A 6 0.06 -15.98 -22.46
CA GLY A 6 -0.76 -14.94 -23.09
C GLY A 6 -1.88 -14.44 -22.17
N LEU A 7 -2.60 -15.35 -21.52
CA LEU A 7 -3.65 -15.03 -20.54
C LEU A 7 -3.09 -14.30 -19.32
N LEU A 8 -1.92 -14.69 -18.84
CA LEU A 8 -1.24 -14.01 -17.73
C LEU A 8 -0.90 -12.56 -18.08
N LEU A 9 -0.29 -12.33 -19.25
CA LEU A 9 0.08 -10.99 -19.71
C LEU A 9 -1.15 -10.12 -19.94
N LEU A 10 -2.20 -10.68 -20.56
CA LEU A 10 -3.46 -9.96 -20.76
C LEU A 10 -4.12 -9.61 -19.43
N GLY A 11 -4.19 -10.56 -18.50
CA GLY A 11 -4.74 -10.34 -17.16
C GLY A 11 -3.98 -9.25 -16.40
N LEU A 12 -2.64 -9.26 -16.45
CA LEU A 12 -1.80 -8.24 -15.84
C LEU A 12 -2.04 -6.86 -16.48
N ALA A 13 -2.10 -6.79 -17.81
CA ALA A 13 -2.35 -5.54 -18.53
C ALA A 13 -3.74 -4.97 -18.20
N LEU A 14 -4.77 -5.81 -18.14
CA LEU A 14 -6.12 -5.41 -17.75
C LEU A 14 -6.19 -4.98 -16.29
N LEU A 15 -5.49 -5.67 -15.39
CA LEU A 15 -5.46 -5.31 -13.97
C LEU A 15 -4.78 -3.95 -13.75
N VAL A 16 -3.61 -3.73 -14.33
CA VAL A 16 -2.85 -2.47 -14.22
C VAL A 16 -3.61 -1.33 -14.91
N GLY A 17 -4.07 -1.55 -16.15
CA GLY A 17 -4.81 -0.54 -16.91
C GLY A 17 -6.18 -0.22 -16.28
N GLY A 18 -6.90 -1.23 -15.82
CA GLY A 18 -8.18 -1.06 -15.12
C GLY A 18 -8.02 -0.32 -13.78
N GLY A 19 -6.96 -0.63 -13.04
CA GLY A 19 -6.57 0.13 -11.84
C GLY A 19 -6.35 1.60 -12.17
N GLU A 20 -5.46 1.91 -13.12
CA GLU A 20 -5.15 3.29 -13.53
C GLU A 20 -6.38 4.09 -13.98
N VAL A 21 -7.25 3.48 -14.80
CA VAL A 21 -8.50 4.11 -15.25
C VAL A 21 -9.43 4.39 -14.07
N THR A 22 -9.52 3.45 -13.12
CA THR A 22 -10.33 3.62 -11.90
C THR A 22 -9.81 4.76 -11.04
N VAL A 23 -8.49 4.85 -10.82
CA VAL A 23 -7.88 5.95 -10.05
C VAL A 23 -8.14 7.30 -10.72
N ARG A 24 -7.93 7.39 -12.03
CA ARG A 24 -8.14 8.63 -12.79
C ARG A 24 -9.60 9.07 -12.75
N GLY A 25 -10.52 8.15 -12.98
CA GLY A 25 -11.97 8.42 -12.95
C GLY A 25 -12.43 8.88 -11.57
N ALA A 26 -12.07 8.13 -10.52
CA ALA A 26 -12.42 8.48 -9.14
C ALA A 26 -11.80 9.82 -8.71
N SER A 27 -10.55 10.11 -9.12
CA SER A 27 -9.90 11.38 -8.81
C SER A 27 -10.55 12.56 -9.53
N ALA A 28 -11.03 12.37 -10.76
CA ALA A 28 -11.75 13.39 -11.50
C ALA A 28 -13.11 13.71 -10.86
N LEU A 29 -13.88 12.67 -10.52
CA LEU A 29 -15.17 12.82 -9.83
C LEU A 29 -15.01 13.52 -8.47
N ALA A 30 -13.99 13.15 -7.69
CA ALA A 30 -13.73 13.78 -6.40
C ALA A 30 -13.41 15.29 -6.55
N ARG A 31 -12.63 15.67 -7.56
CA ARG A 31 -12.33 17.08 -7.85
C ARG A 31 -13.58 17.85 -8.30
N GLU A 32 -14.42 17.25 -9.14
CA GLU A 32 -15.68 17.85 -9.60
C GLU A 32 -16.67 18.03 -8.44
N ALA A 33 -16.66 17.10 -7.48
CA ALA A 33 -17.43 17.19 -6.25
C ALA A 33 -16.86 18.20 -5.22
N GLY A 34 -15.83 18.98 -5.57
CA GLY A 34 -15.22 19.99 -4.70
C GLY A 34 -14.33 19.42 -3.60
N VAL A 35 -13.92 18.14 -3.68
CA VAL A 35 -13.00 17.55 -2.71
C VAL A 35 -11.60 18.17 -2.89
N PRO A 36 -10.97 18.69 -1.81
CA PRO A 36 -9.66 19.32 -1.92
C PRO A 36 -8.60 18.37 -2.49
N PRO A 37 -7.69 18.84 -3.37
CA PRO A 37 -6.68 18.01 -4.02
C PRO A 37 -5.84 17.17 -3.05
N VAL A 38 -5.54 17.72 -1.87
CA VAL A 38 -4.79 17.02 -0.83
C VAL A 38 -5.53 15.80 -0.29
N VAL A 39 -6.86 15.89 -0.15
CA VAL A 39 -7.70 14.78 0.30
C VAL A 39 -7.76 13.72 -0.80
N VAL A 40 -7.92 14.12 -2.06
CA VAL A 40 -7.90 13.21 -3.22
C VAL A 40 -6.56 12.45 -3.29
N GLY A 41 -5.44 13.14 -3.09
CA GLY A 41 -4.11 12.54 -3.06
C GLY A 41 -3.93 11.52 -1.93
N LEU A 42 -4.37 11.87 -0.71
CA LEU A 42 -4.26 11.01 0.48
C LEU A 42 -5.23 9.83 0.51
N THR A 43 -6.27 9.85 -0.32
CA THR A 43 -7.32 8.83 -0.32
C THR A 43 -7.36 8.12 -1.67
N VAL A 44 -8.03 8.71 -2.66
CA VAL A 44 -8.29 8.09 -3.96
C VAL A 44 -7.01 7.66 -4.67
N VAL A 45 -6.01 8.52 -4.71
CA VAL A 45 -4.74 8.21 -5.40
C VAL A 45 -3.97 7.16 -4.61
N ALA A 46 -3.78 7.37 -3.30
CA ALA A 46 -3.03 6.46 -2.44
C ALA A 46 -3.63 5.03 -2.43
N PHE A 47 -4.95 4.90 -2.28
CA PHE A 47 -5.63 3.60 -2.37
C PHE A 47 -5.64 3.05 -3.79
N GLY A 48 -5.83 3.92 -4.78
CA GLY A 48 -5.92 3.54 -6.18
C GLY A 48 -4.66 2.87 -6.70
N THR A 49 -3.47 3.38 -6.34
CA THR A 49 -2.20 2.80 -6.76
C THR A 49 -1.89 1.45 -6.14
N SER A 50 -2.55 1.09 -5.03
CA SER A 50 -2.38 -0.21 -4.35
C SER A 50 -3.60 -1.14 -4.54
N ALA A 51 -4.60 -0.70 -5.31
CA ALA A 51 -5.80 -1.48 -5.58
C ALA A 51 -5.50 -2.76 -6.41
N PRO A 52 -4.64 -2.74 -7.45
CA PRO A 52 -4.23 -3.96 -8.15
C PRO A 52 -3.64 -5.02 -7.22
N GLU A 53 -2.72 -4.60 -6.34
CA GLU A 53 -2.03 -5.46 -5.39
C GLU A 53 -3.01 -6.02 -4.35
N LEU A 54 -3.92 -5.18 -3.86
CA LEU A 54 -4.99 -5.62 -2.97
C LEU A 54 -5.89 -6.67 -3.64
N ALA A 55 -6.27 -6.45 -4.90
CA ALA A 55 -7.10 -7.39 -5.65
C ALA A 55 -6.39 -8.76 -5.83
N VAL A 56 -5.09 -8.76 -6.16
CA VAL A 56 -4.28 -9.98 -6.26
C VAL A 56 -4.15 -10.66 -4.91
N ASN A 57 -3.89 -9.90 -3.83
CA ASN A 57 -3.76 -10.44 -2.47
C ASN A 57 -5.06 -11.07 -1.97
N VAL A 58 -6.20 -10.40 -2.18
CA VAL A 58 -7.51 -10.93 -1.80
C VAL A 58 -7.83 -12.19 -2.60
N ALA A 59 -7.62 -12.19 -3.92
CA ALA A 59 -7.84 -13.37 -4.76
C ALA A 59 -6.94 -14.55 -4.35
N ALA A 60 -5.66 -14.28 -4.05
CA ALA A 60 -4.72 -15.29 -3.57
C ALA A 60 -5.11 -15.83 -2.19
N ALA A 61 -5.50 -14.95 -1.26
CA ALA A 61 -5.91 -15.34 0.10
C ALA A 61 -7.18 -16.22 0.08
N VAL A 62 -8.20 -15.83 -0.69
CA VAL A 62 -9.46 -16.59 -0.81
C VAL A 62 -9.24 -17.95 -1.47
N THR A 63 -8.27 -18.06 -2.37
CA THR A 63 -7.90 -19.34 -3.03
C THR A 63 -6.90 -20.17 -2.23
N GLY A 64 -6.57 -19.79 -0.99
CA GLY A 64 -5.63 -20.52 -0.13
C GLY A 64 -4.17 -20.43 -0.57
N ARG A 65 -3.84 -19.50 -1.47
CA ARG A 65 -2.49 -19.29 -2.02
C ARG A 65 -1.71 -18.27 -1.18
N GLY A 66 -1.54 -18.55 0.11
CA GLY A 66 -0.90 -17.65 1.07
C GLY A 66 0.51 -17.21 0.67
N GLY A 67 1.30 -18.10 0.07
CA GLY A 67 2.64 -17.76 -0.43
C GLY A 67 2.64 -16.72 -1.56
N VAL A 68 1.64 -16.72 -2.43
CA VAL A 68 1.48 -15.71 -3.49
C VAL A 68 1.10 -14.36 -2.87
N CYS A 69 0.19 -14.37 -1.89
CA CYS A 69 -0.21 -13.17 -1.15
C CYS A 69 1.01 -12.53 -0.44
N PHE A 70 1.76 -13.33 0.32
CA PHE A 70 2.95 -12.85 1.03
C PHE A 70 4.03 -12.34 0.06
N GLY A 71 4.30 -13.11 -1.00
CA GLY A 71 5.27 -12.73 -2.03
C GLY A 71 4.91 -11.40 -2.71
N ASN A 72 3.63 -11.17 -2.99
CA ASN A 72 3.16 -9.92 -3.57
C ASN A 72 3.29 -8.74 -2.59
N ILE A 73 2.92 -8.91 -1.32
CA ILE A 73 3.05 -7.86 -0.29
C ILE A 73 4.52 -7.46 -0.11
N VAL A 74 5.40 -8.43 0.14
CA VAL A 74 6.82 -8.17 0.41
C VAL A 74 7.53 -7.66 -0.83
N GLY A 75 7.27 -8.31 -1.98
CA GLY A 75 7.87 -7.95 -3.26
C GLY A 75 7.54 -6.52 -3.69
N SER A 76 6.28 -6.09 -3.55
CA SER A 76 5.85 -4.74 -3.93
C SER A 76 6.50 -3.67 -3.05
N ASN A 77 6.60 -3.89 -1.73
CA ASN A 77 7.28 -2.96 -0.83
C ASN A 77 8.78 -2.86 -1.12
N LEU A 78 9.43 -4.00 -1.40
CA LEU A 78 10.85 -4.02 -1.75
C LEU A 78 11.12 -3.33 -3.09
N ALA A 79 10.25 -3.53 -4.09
CA ALA A 79 10.34 -2.82 -5.36
C ALA A 79 10.10 -1.31 -5.17
N ASN A 80 9.14 -0.88 -4.36
CA ASN A 80 8.88 0.52 -4.10
C ASN A 80 10.07 1.23 -3.45
N ILE A 81 10.69 0.63 -2.44
CA ILE A 81 11.80 1.24 -1.70
C ILE A 81 13.13 1.07 -2.45
N GLY A 82 13.46 -0.16 -2.85
CA GLY A 82 14.74 -0.48 -3.46
C GLY A 82 14.84 -0.03 -4.90
N LEU A 83 13.85 -0.40 -5.73
CA LEU A 83 13.87 -0.09 -7.16
C LEU A 83 13.38 1.34 -7.40
N ILE A 84 12.14 1.67 -7.06
CA ILE A 84 11.53 2.96 -7.45
C ILE A 84 12.18 4.13 -6.68
N LEU A 85 12.15 4.10 -5.35
CA LEU A 85 12.70 5.17 -4.53
C LEU A 85 14.24 5.24 -4.65
N GLY A 86 14.91 4.08 -4.62
CA GLY A 86 16.36 3.99 -4.80
C GLY A 86 16.83 4.58 -6.14
N THR A 87 16.23 4.18 -7.26
CA THR A 87 16.59 4.76 -8.57
C THR A 87 16.21 6.24 -8.67
N SER A 88 15.06 6.65 -8.14
CA SER A 88 14.65 8.05 -8.11
C SER A 88 15.65 8.92 -7.36
N ALA A 89 16.16 8.45 -6.21
CA ALA A 89 17.15 9.16 -5.40
C ALA A 89 18.53 9.24 -6.09
N LEU A 90 18.92 8.21 -6.85
CA LEU A 90 20.15 8.22 -7.65
C LEU A 90 20.07 9.22 -8.82
N LEU A 91 18.93 9.29 -9.49
CA LEU A 91 18.71 10.20 -10.63
C LEU A 91 18.56 11.65 -10.18
N ARG A 92 17.83 11.89 -9.08
CA ARG A 92 17.59 13.22 -8.52
C ARG A 92 17.54 13.16 -7.00
N PRO A 93 18.49 13.78 -6.29
CA PRO A 93 18.47 13.82 -4.83
C PRO A 93 17.15 14.36 -4.29
N ILE A 94 16.48 13.54 -3.48
CA ILE A 94 15.16 13.84 -2.90
C ILE A 94 15.37 14.61 -1.60
N ARG A 95 14.82 15.84 -1.51
CA ARG A 95 14.80 16.59 -0.24
C ARG A 95 13.66 16.09 0.64
N ILE A 96 14.00 15.52 1.79
CA ILE A 96 13.04 14.99 2.75
C ILE A 96 12.64 16.07 3.75
N ARG A 97 11.33 16.23 4.00
CA ARG A 97 10.80 17.13 5.03
C ARG A 97 10.97 16.51 6.42
N GLY A 98 11.19 17.32 7.45
CA GLY A 98 11.37 16.84 8.83
C GLY A 98 10.23 15.95 9.33
N VAL A 99 8.97 16.25 8.94
CA VAL A 99 7.79 15.45 9.30
C VAL A 99 7.88 14.00 8.82
N ILE A 100 8.47 13.76 7.64
CA ILE A 100 8.62 12.40 7.12
C ILE A 100 9.58 11.60 8.03
N ILE A 101 10.66 12.22 8.47
CA ILE A 101 11.70 11.59 9.30
C ILE A 101 11.20 11.30 10.72
N THR A 102 10.52 12.25 11.34
CA THR A 102 10.11 12.13 12.75
C THR A 102 8.81 11.35 12.94
N ARG A 103 8.04 11.13 11.87
CA ARG A 103 6.65 10.67 11.98
C ARG A 103 6.34 9.52 11.03
N GLU A 104 6.48 9.72 9.73
CA GLU A 104 6.10 8.71 8.72
C GLU A 104 7.05 7.50 8.74
N ILE A 105 8.37 7.74 8.77
CA ILE A 105 9.37 6.67 8.83
C ILE A 105 9.23 5.82 10.10
N PRO A 106 9.13 6.39 11.31
CA PRO A 106 8.92 5.61 12.54
C PRO A 106 7.64 4.77 12.51
N MET A 107 6.54 5.29 11.97
CA MET A 107 5.29 4.50 11.83
C MET A 107 5.43 3.36 10.83
N MET A 108 6.09 3.61 9.70
CA MET A 108 6.38 2.56 8.72
C MET A 108 7.27 1.47 9.32
N LEU A 109 8.30 1.84 10.10
CA LEU A 109 9.15 0.89 10.83
C LEU A 109 8.35 0.12 11.89
N LEU A 110 7.47 0.79 12.64
CA LEU A 110 6.59 0.14 13.60
C LEU A 110 5.66 -0.88 12.94
N ALA A 111 5.03 -0.51 11.82
CA ALA A 111 4.16 -1.41 11.06
C ALA A 111 4.94 -2.60 10.48
N THR A 112 6.15 -2.37 9.99
CA THR A 112 7.04 -3.43 9.50
C THR A 112 7.45 -4.37 10.63
N ALA A 113 7.83 -3.83 11.79
CA ALA A 113 8.19 -4.63 12.95
C ALA A 113 6.99 -5.44 13.47
N ALA A 114 5.80 -4.84 13.53
CA ALA A 114 4.58 -5.53 13.90
C ALA A 114 4.27 -6.68 12.92
N ALA A 115 4.33 -6.43 11.62
CA ALA A 115 4.14 -7.47 10.61
C ALA A 115 5.15 -8.62 10.77
N LEU A 116 6.44 -8.32 10.98
CA LEU A 116 7.45 -9.35 11.21
C LEU A 116 7.16 -10.17 12.48
N VAL A 117 6.85 -9.51 13.60
CA VAL A 117 6.55 -10.20 14.87
C VAL A 117 5.34 -11.11 14.72
N LEU A 118 4.26 -10.63 14.10
CA LEU A 118 3.05 -11.42 13.86
C LEU A 118 3.31 -12.57 12.88
N GLY A 119 4.08 -12.33 11.81
CA GLY A 119 4.42 -13.38 10.84
C GLY A 119 5.30 -14.50 11.41
N PHE A 120 6.13 -14.21 12.41
CA PHE A 120 7.00 -15.19 13.06
C PHE A 120 6.44 -15.74 14.38
N ASP A 121 5.26 -15.29 14.84
CA ASP A 121 4.72 -15.68 16.14
C ASP A 121 4.42 -17.20 16.23
N GLY A 122 4.10 -17.82 15.08
CA GLY A 122 3.94 -19.26 14.94
C GLY A 122 5.21 -20.00 15.34
N ALA A 123 6.38 -19.55 14.89
CA ALA A 123 7.66 -20.12 15.28
C ALA A 123 7.95 -19.97 16.78
N LEU A 124 7.56 -18.84 17.39
CA LEU A 124 7.64 -18.62 18.84
C LEU A 124 6.69 -19.52 19.65
N ARG A 125 5.57 -19.94 19.06
CA ARG A 125 4.53 -20.78 19.68
C ARG A 125 4.60 -22.27 19.29
N GLY A 126 5.50 -22.66 18.39
CA GLY A 126 5.61 -24.03 17.86
C GLY A 126 4.51 -24.41 16.85
N LEU A 127 3.89 -23.42 16.20
CA LEU A 127 2.84 -23.56 15.18
C LEU A 127 3.37 -23.20 13.78
N PRO A 128 2.68 -23.59 12.69
CA PRO A 128 3.05 -23.13 11.35
C PRO A 128 3.04 -21.60 11.26
N GLU A 129 4.06 -21.02 10.62
CA GLU A 129 4.13 -19.59 10.35
C GLU A 129 3.03 -19.20 9.35
N ALA A 130 2.00 -18.50 9.82
CA ALA A 130 0.94 -17.98 9.00
C ALA A 130 0.25 -16.81 9.70
N TYR A 131 -0.08 -15.77 8.95
CA TYR A 131 -0.95 -14.71 9.45
C TYR A 131 -2.37 -15.26 9.64
N ASP A 132 -2.90 -15.05 10.84
CA ASP A 132 -4.29 -15.36 11.14
C ASP A 132 -5.21 -14.11 11.02
N ARG A 133 -6.49 -14.28 11.36
CA ARG A 133 -7.46 -13.18 11.29
C ARG A 133 -7.24 -12.12 12.37
N ALA A 134 -6.70 -12.49 13.52
CA ALA A 134 -6.38 -11.56 14.59
C ALA A 134 -5.18 -10.69 14.20
N ASP A 135 -4.15 -11.28 13.59
CA ASP A 135 -3.00 -10.56 13.06
C ASP A 135 -3.43 -9.54 12.00
N GLY A 136 -4.30 -9.97 11.07
CA GLY A 136 -4.90 -9.09 10.07
C GLY A 136 -5.68 -7.93 10.71
N LEU A 137 -6.44 -8.19 11.77
CA LEU A 137 -7.17 -7.14 12.50
C LEU A 137 -6.22 -6.14 13.15
N VAL A 138 -5.14 -6.61 13.79
CA VAL A 138 -4.11 -5.74 14.38
C VAL A 138 -3.48 -4.83 13.33
N LEU A 139 -3.11 -5.38 12.17
CA LEU A 139 -2.52 -4.61 11.06
C LEU A 139 -3.50 -3.58 10.48
N VAL A 140 -4.78 -3.94 10.33
CA VAL A 140 -5.83 -3.00 9.87
C VAL A 140 -6.07 -1.88 10.88
N LEU A 141 -6.07 -2.18 12.19
CA LEU A 141 -6.20 -1.15 13.23
C LEU A 141 -5.00 -0.20 13.23
N LEU A 142 -3.78 -0.74 13.10
CA LEU A 142 -2.57 0.07 12.99
C LEU A 142 -2.60 0.97 11.75
N PHE A 143 -3.07 0.44 10.62
CA PHE A 143 -3.28 1.21 9.40
C PHE A 143 -4.35 2.31 9.59
N GLY A 144 -5.44 2.01 10.30
CA GLY A 144 -6.46 2.99 10.64
C GLY A 144 -5.92 4.14 11.51
N VAL A 145 -5.09 3.83 12.50
CA VAL A 145 -4.39 4.82 13.33
C VAL A 145 -3.46 5.70 12.48
N PHE A 146 -2.69 5.08 11.58
CA PHE A 146 -1.82 5.79 10.64
C PHE A 146 -2.61 6.74 9.74
N LEU A 147 -3.72 6.28 9.14
CA LEU A 147 -4.58 7.10 8.30
C LEU A 147 -5.18 8.28 9.08
N TYR A 148 -5.75 8.03 10.25
CA TYR A 148 -6.34 9.06 11.09
C TYR A 148 -5.32 10.14 11.44
N TYR A 149 -4.13 9.72 11.88
CA TYR A 149 -3.10 10.65 12.29
C TYR A 149 -2.58 11.46 11.09
N THR A 150 -2.32 10.83 9.95
CA THR A 150 -1.89 11.50 8.72
C THR A 150 -2.95 12.49 8.22
N ALA A 151 -4.22 12.08 8.17
CA ALA A 151 -5.32 12.95 7.75
C ALA A 151 -5.50 14.14 8.71
N ALA A 152 -5.47 13.91 10.02
CA ALA A 152 -5.61 14.96 11.03
C ALA A 152 -4.51 16.02 10.92
N ASP A 153 -3.28 15.60 10.66
CA ASP A 153 -2.14 16.52 10.51
C ASP A 153 -2.25 17.36 9.23
N VAL A 154 -2.62 16.73 8.12
CA VAL A 154 -2.85 17.43 6.86
C VAL A 154 -3.99 18.44 6.97
N LEU A 155 -5.07 18.08 7.68
CA LEU A 155 -6.21 18.97 7.90
C LEU A 155 -5.87 20.13 8.84
N ARG A 156 -5.01 19.91 9.85
CA ARG A 156 -4.57 20.94 10.80
C ARG A 156 -3.53 21.89 10.22
N ASN A 157 -2.65 21.39 9.36
CA ASN A 157 -1.57 22.15 8.74
C ASN A 157 -1.90 22.61 7.31
N ARG A 158 -3.19 22.77 6.98
CA ARG A 158 -3.57 23.40 5.72
C ARG A 158 -2.94 24.80 5.68
N PRO A 159 -2.16 25.15 4.64
CA PRO A 159 -1.87 26.55 4.38
C PRO A 159 -3.23 27.24 4.17
N ASP A 160 -3.47 28.37 4.83
CA ASP A 160 -4.68 29.20 4.69
C ASP A 160 -4.84 29.84 3.29
N ASP A 161 -4.23 29.28 2.25
CA ASP A 161 -4.20 29.86 0.91
C ASP A 161 -4.86 28.92 -0.12
N ALA A 162 -6.16 29.16 -0.33
CA ALA A 162 -6.86 28.93 -1.60
C ALA A 162 -7.74 30.14 -1.88
#